data_AF-A0A1F8THM6-F1
#
_entry.id   AF-A0A1F8THM6-F1
#
_cell.length_a   1.000
_cell.length_b   1.000
_cell.length_c   1.000
_cell.angle_alpha   90.00
_cell.angle_beta   90.00
_cell.angle_gamma   90.00
#
_symmetry.space_group_name_H-M   'P 1'
#
loop_
_entity.id
_entity.type
_entity.pdbx_description
1 polymer ?
#
loop_
_entity_poly.entity_id
_entity_poly.type
_entity_poly.pdbx_seq_one_letter_code
_entity_poly.pdbx_strand_id
1 'polypeptide(L)'
;MHTHPYLKLIVLILALMLLSGCNAAAETPASEVAAQPPTLTAAEPTPSPDPLGEVKSISLEIQQEFQQLPEGVPLPIEEVVQRTLAQVGVQVVDQGQPSDATLTFNLMFNPLAAEIKTGLGTVTCYNGAEVTGQMTLSLPDQPPIVEPIQNVNPVETMFLIGCPTIAEAPYAEIWPRAVLEPLVKIWDHALLLKAIEDEDPAIRKQAVSLLADHQPEPPEAVEGLLKALQDQDADVFLYAATALGQRKETAAVPFLITALKNEEKRFYAIIALRDLGPGAIDAVPGLIQVLEDEGVIDWQKREAQDTLKVITGQDLGEDPIAWKEWWQKQQ
;
A
#
# COMPACT_ATOMS: atom_id res chain seq x y z
N MET A 1 7.09 -21.87 20.06
CA MET A 1 7.74 -20.56 20.23
C MET A 1 7.73 -19.91 18.86
N HIS A 2 6.63 -19.23 18.53
CA HIS A 2 6.45 -18.54 17.25
C HIS A 2 7.23 -17.22 17.29
N THR A 3 8.03 -17.01 16.26
CA THR A 3 8.84 -15.82 16.00
C THR A 3 7.95 -14.69 15.45
N HIS A 4 7.87 -13.53 16.12
CA HIS A 4 7.25 -12.31 15.57
C HIS A 4 8.29 -11.18 15.45
N PRO A 5 8.99 -11.06 14.30
CA PRO A 5 9.99 -10.01 14.12
C PRO A 5 9.48 -8.71 13.44
N TYR A 6 8.28 -8.70 12.81
CA TYR A 6 7.77 -7.55 12.03
C TYR A 6 6.62 -6.76 12.68
N LEU A 7 6.06 -7.21 13.82
CA LEU A 7 4.85 -6.66 14.48
C LEU A 7 4.94 -5.17 14.93
N LYS A 8 6.04 -4.47 14.64
CA LYS A 8 6.37 -3.11 15.12
C LYS A 8 6.98 -2.18 14.08
N LEU A 9 7.49 -2.71 12.97
CA LEU A 9 8.15 -1.90 11.94
C LEU A 9 7.15 -0.99 11.19
N ILE A 10 5.86 -1.26 11.40
CA ILE A 10 4.74 -0.40 11.03
C ILE A 10 3.83 -0.27 12.28
N VAL A 11 4.34 0.10 13.44
CA VAL A 11 4.10 1.45 13.98
C VAL A 11 4.94 2.51 13.25
N LEU A 12 6.01 2.08 12.60
CA LEU A 12 7.06 2.97 12.14
C LEU A 12 6.77 3.69 10.81
N ILE A 13 5.78 3.26 9.99
CA ILE A 13 5.09 4.15 9.02
C ILE A 13 3.99 5.01 9.67
N LEU A 14 3.30 4.53 10.72
CA LEU A 14 2.23 5.28 11.42
C LEU A 14 2.70 6.64 12.01
N ALA A 15 4.01 6.91 12.05
CA ALA A 15 4.58 8.22 12.37
C ALA A 15 5.14 9.00 11.17
N LEU A 16 5.54 8.35 10.08
CA LEU A 16 6.23 8.99 8.95
C LEU A 16 5.35 9.94 8.12
N MET A 17 4.02 9.89 8.27
CA MET A 17 3.09 10.82 7.62
C MET A 17 2.47 11.89 8.54
N LEU A 18 2.95 12.05 9.77
CA LEU A 18 2.81 13.34 10.48
C LEU A 18 3.74 14.44 9.88
N LEU A 19 4.55 14.10 8.88
CA LEU A 19 5.64 14.92 8.31
C LEU A 19 5.36 15.52 6.92
N SER A 20 4.21 15.30 6.28
CA SER A 20 3.78 16.16 5.15
C SER A 20 3.30 17.55 5.63
N GLY A 21 3.32 17.79 6.94
CA GLY A 21 3.14 19.10 7.56
C GLY A 21 4.37 20.01 7.42
N CYS A 22 4.58 20.53 6.21
CA CYS A 22 5.29 21.80 6.01
C CYS A 22 4.77 22.46 4.72
N ASN A 23 3.49 22.86 4.76
CA ASN A 23 2.95 23.81 3.80
C ASN A 23 3.46 25.21 4.21
N ALA A 24 4.55 25.66 3.59
CA ALA A 24 5.04 27.03 3.76
C ALA A 24 5.66 27.52 2.45
N ALA A 25 4.82 28.00 1.54
CA ALA A 25 5.22 28.98 0.54
C ALA A 25 4.28 30.20 0.68
N ALA A 26 4.91 31.29 1.12
CA ALA A 26 4.37 32.61 1.39
C ALA A 26 3.36 33.13 0.35
N GLU A 27 2.21 33.61 0.84
CA GLU A 27 1.38 34.56 0.12
C GLU A 27 2.13 35.89 -0.02
N THR A 28 2.24 36.38 -1.24
CA THR A 28 2.41 37.82 -1.52
C THR A 28 1.29 38.26 -2.47
N PRO A 29 0.68 39.44 -2.26
CA PRO A 29 -0.49 39.83 -3.01
C PRO A 29 -0.06 40.36 -4.39
N ALA A 30 -0.46 39.67 -5.44
CA ALA A 30 -0.36 40.18 -6.80
C ALA A 30 -1.60 41.03 -7.11
N SER A 31 -1.34 42.30 -7.41
CA SER A 31 -2.30 43.31 -7.84
C SER A 31 -3.11 42.86 -9.06
N GLU A 32 -4.42 43.02 -8.94
CA GLU A 32 -5.44 42.89 -9.97
C GLU A 32 -5.25 43.93 -11.08
N VAL A 33 -5.05 43.47 -12.32
CA VAL A 33 -5.35 44.25 -13.54
C VAL A 33 -6.06 43.32 -14.51
N ALA A 34 -7.36 43.57 -14.68
CA ALA A 34 -8.23 42.85 -15.59
C ALA A 34 -7.84 43.08 -17.06
N ALA A 35 -7.62 41.98 -17.78
CA ALA A 35 -7.69 41.94 -19.23
C ALA A 35 -8.40 40.63 -19.62
N GLN A 36 -9.56 40.73 -20.28
CA GLN A 36 -10.28 39.58 -20.82
C GLN A 36 -9.45 38.92 -21.94
N PRO A 37 -9.21 37.60 -21.91
CA PRO A 37 -8.60 36.92 -23.04
C PRO A 37 -9.63 36.76 -24.18
N PRO A 38 -9.20 36.78 -25.46
CA PRO A 38 -10.09 36.57 -26.58
C PRO A 38 -10.62 35.13 -26.58
N THR A 39 -11.95 35.00 -26.75
CA THR A 39 -12.64 33.75 -27.02
C THR A 39 -12.10 33.11 -28.30
N LEU A 40 -11.19 32.15 -28.16
CA LEU A 40 -10.90 31.15 -29.16
C LEU A 40 -11.79 29.95 -28.87
N THR A 41 -12.81 29.75 -29.71
CA THR A 41 -13.55 28.50 -29.80
C THR A 41 -12.56 27.40 -30.22
N ALA A 42 -12.00 26.70 -29.25
CA ALA A 42 -11.29 25.45 -29.47
C ALA A 42 -12.32 24.42 -29.93
N ALA A 43 -12.12 23.86 -31.12
CA ALA A 43 -12.80 22.64 -31.51
C ALA A 43 -12.44 21.55 -30.50
N GLU A 44 -13.44 20.85 -29.96
CA GLU A 44 -13.21 19.69 -29.11
C GLU A 44 -12.31 18.70 -29.85
N PRO A 45 -11.20 18.23 -29.24
CA PRO A 45 -10.43 17.16 -29.84
C PRO A 45 -11.31 15.92 -29.94
N THR A 46 -11.56 15.46 -31.15
CA THR A 46 -12.14 14.13 -31.38
C THR A 46 -11.29 13.11 -30.62
N PRO A 47 -11.88 12.25 -29.77
CA PRO A 47 -11.12 11.25 -29.03
C PRO A 47 -10.47 10.31 -30.05
N SER A 48 -9.13 10.30 -30.04
CA SER A 48 -8.37 9.21 -30.67
C SER A 48 -8.84 7.91 -30.00
N PRO A 49 -9.09 6.82 -30.75
CA PRO A 49 -9.37 5.52 -30.14
C PRO A 49 -8.22 5.19 -29.19
N ASP A 50 -8.57 4.75 -27.99
CA ASP A 50 -7.62 4.29 -26.98
C ASP A 50 -6.79 3.14 -27.60
N PRO A 51 -5.50 3.35 -27.89
CA PRO A 51 -4.67 2.36 -28.57
C PRO A 51 -4.50 1.08 -27.74
N LEU A 52 -4.78 1.12 -26.43
CA LEU A 52 -4.69 -0.03 -25.54
C LEU A 52 -5.92 -0.93 -25.61
N GLY A 53 -7.07 -0.40 -26.02
CA GLY A 53 -8.31 -1.17 -26.17
C GLY A 53 -8.25 -2.26 -27.25
N GLU A 54 -7.25 -2.21 -28.15
CA GLU A 54 -7.03 -3.20 -29.20
C GLU A 54 -6.01 -4.28 -28.81
N VAL A 55 -5.19 -4.06 -27.77
CA VAL A 55 -4.16 -5.01 -27.35
C VAL A 55 -4.81 -6.20 -26.65
N LYS A 56 -4.75 -7.39 -27.26
CA LYS A 56 -5.29 -8.65 -26.68
C LYS A 56 -4.22 -9.69 -26.44
N SER A 57 -3.08 -9.55 -27.09
CA SER A 57 -1.96 -10.46 -27.00
C SER A 57 -0.65 -9.68 -26.91
N ILE A 58 0.24 -10.08 -26.00
CA ILE A 58 1.56 -9.46 -25.87
C ILE A 58 2.69 -10.50 -25.86
N SER A 59 3.82 -10.16 -26.46
CA SER A 59 5.10 -10.83 -26.17
C SER A 59 5.70 -10.19 -24.93
N LEU A 60 6.01 -10.98 -23.90
CA LEU A 60 6.58 -10.49 -22.64
C LEU A 60 8.10 -10.77 -22.61
N GLU A 61 8.87 -9.72 -22.32
CA GLU A 61 10.32 -9.80 -22.17
C GLU A 61 10.71 -9.25 -20.80
N ILE A 62 11.38 -10.05 -19.98
CA ILE A 62 11.82 -9.62 -18.64
C ILE A 62 13.34 -9.76 -18.55
N GLN A 63 14.00 -8.63 -18.37
CA GLN A 63 15.44 -8.53 -18.12
C GLN A 63 15.66 -8.11 -16.67
N GLN A 64 16.34 -8.95 -15.90
CA GLN A 64 16.64 -8.73 -14.48
C GLN A 64 18.15 -8.73 -14.28
N GLU A 65 18.66 -7.68 -13.67
CA GLU A 65 20.05 -7.55 -13.27
C GLU A 65 20.16 -7.36 -11.76
N PHE A 66 21.17 -8.00 -11.15
CA PHE A 66 21.46 -7.89 -9.72
C PHE A 66 22.94 -7.56 -9.53
N GLN A 67 23.26 -6.72 -8.54
CA GLN A 67 24.66 -6.56 -8.11
C GLN A 67 25.26 -7.88 -7.63
N GLN A 68 24.45 -8.67 -6.91
CA GLN A 68 24.76 -10.03 -6.52
C GLN A 68 23.48 -10.86 -6.56
N LEU A 69 23.57 -12.07 -7.10
CA LEU A 69 22.43 -12.98 -7.17
C LEU A 69 21.88 -13.23 -5.76
N PRO A 70 20.56 -13.04 -5.56
CA PRO A 70 19.94 -13.26 -4.27
C PRO A 70 19.93 -14.75 -3.90
N GLU A 71 19.96 -15.02 -2.60
CA GLU A 71 19.87 -16.38 -2.08
C GLU A 71 18.40 -16.74 -1.79
N GLY A 72 17.90 -17.83 -2.39
CA GLY A 72 16.59 -18.40 -2.03
C GLY A 72 15.36 -17.62 -2.48
N VAL A 73 15.49 -16.59 -3.33
CA VAL A 73 14.36 -15.76 -3.77
C VAL A 73 14.01 -16.04 -5.24
N PRO A 74 12.99 -16.86 -5.53
CA PRO A 74 12.35 -16.79 -6.85
C PRO A 74 11.62 -15.45 -6.96
N LEU A 75 11.86 -14.72 -8.05
CA LEU A 75 11.07 -13.55 -8.44
C LEU A 75 10.17 -13.95 -9.61
N PRO A 76 8.92 -14.39 -9.36
CA PRO A 76 8.02 -14.91 -10.38
C PRO A 76 7.37 -13.76 -11.18
N ILE A 77 8.20 -12.85 -11.70
CA ILE A 77 7.75 -11.63 -12.39
C ILE A 77 6.94 -12.01 -13.63
N GLU A 78 7.38 -13.02 -14.37
CA GLU A 78 6.70 -13.45 -15.60
C GLU A 78 5.30 -13.98 -15.30
N GLU A 79 5.20 -14.88 -14.32
CA GLU A 79 3.93 -15.49 -13.92
C GLU A 79 2.95 -14.44 -13.37
N VAL A 80 3.45 -13.50 -12.57
CA VAL A 80 2.63 -12.42 -12.01
C VAL A 80 2.17 -11.44 -13.08
N VAL A 81 3.04 -11.02 -14.01
CA VAL A 81 2.62 -10.16 -15.13
C VAL A 81 1.59 -10.88 -15.99
N GLN A 82 1.84 -12.14 -16.32
CA GLN A 82 0.93 -12.95 -17.14
C GLN A 82 -0.46 -13.06 -16.52
N ARG A 83 -0.55 -13.46 -15.25
CA ARG A 83 -1.85 -13.61 -14.57
C ARG A 83 -2.53 -12.28 -14.32
N THR A 84 -1.77 -11.20 -14.08
CA THR A 84 -2.31 -9.85 -13.90
C THR A 84 -2.96 -9.35 -15.20
N LEU A 85 -2.25 -9.45 -16.33
CA LEU A 85 -2.75 -9.01 -17.64
C LEU A 85 -3.92 -9.87 -18.16
N ALA A 86 -3.91 -11.17 -17.86
CA ALA A 86 -5.02 -12.05 -18.23
C ALA A 86 -6.38 -11.58 -17.67
N GLN A 87 -6.37 -10.85 -16.55
CA GLN A 87 -7.59 -10.33 -15.92
C GLN A 87 -8.28 -9.22 -16.72
N VAL A 88 -7.51 -8.47 -17.52
CA VAL A 88 -8.03 -7.44 -18.43
C VAL A 88 -8.14 -7.96 -19.87
N GLY A 89 -8.09 -9.28 -20.05
CA GLY A 89 -8.25 -9.92 -21.36
C GLY A 89 -7.00 -9.87 -22.25
N VAL A 90 -5.84 -9.54 -21.69
CA VAL A 90 -4.56 -9.52 -22.40
C VAL A 90 -3.80 -10.83 -22.13
N GLN A 91 -3.53 -11.60 -23.18
CA GLN A 91 -2.81 -12.86 -23.10
C GLN A 91 -1.32 -12.67 -23.39
N VAL A 92 -0.46 -13.20 -22.52
CA VAL A 92 0.97 -13.33 -22.86
C VAL A 92 1.15 -14.54 -23.77
N VAL A 93 1.77 -14.34 -24.93
CA VAL A 93 2.05 -15.41 -25.91
C VAL A 93 3.48 -15.92 -25.78
N ASP A 94 3.70 -17.16 -26.19
CA ASP A 94 5.04 -17.77 -26.21
C ASP A 94 6.00 -16.99 -27.12
N GLN A 95 7.29 -17.00 -26.77
CA GLN A 95 8.33 -16.32 -27.54
C GLN A 95 8.32 -16.73 -29.02
N GLY A 96 8.31 -15.73 -29.90
CA GLY A 96 8.31 -15.91 -31.35
C GLY A 96 6.92 -16.13 -31.98
N GLN A 97 5.85 -16.17 -31.18
CA GLN A 97 4.48 -16.07 -31.72
C GLN A 97 4.14 -14.62 -32.05
N PRO A 98 3.31 -14.38 -33.08
CA PRO A 98 2.79 -13.04 -33.36
C PRO A 98 1.95 -12.54 -32.19
N SER A 99 2.10 -11.25 -31.87
CA SER A 99 1.38 -10.56 -30.81
C SER A 99 1.02 -9.13 -31.26
N ASP A 100 0.06 -8.52 -30.57
CA ASP A 100 -0.38 -7.14 -30.86
C ASP A 100 0.64 -6.10 -30.37
N ALA A 101 1.43 -6.44 -29.35
CA ALA A 101 2.47 -5.58 -28.78
C ALA A 101 3.58 -6.38 -28.09
N THR A 102 4.72 -5.74 -27.85
CA THR A 102 5.78 -6.27 -26.97
C THR A 102 5.82 -5.47 -25.67
N LEU A 103 5.76 -6.15 -24.53
CA LEU A 103 5.96 -5.56 -23.21
C LEU A 103 7.31 -6.00 -22.65
N THR A 104 8.22 -5.05 -22.46
CA THR A 104 9.56 -5.29 -21.93
C THR A 104 9.72 -4.68 -20.55
N PHE A 105 10.20 -5.45 -19.58
CA PHE A 105 10.68 -4.97 -18.29
C PHE A 105 12.20 -5.03 -18.26
N ASN A 106 12.85 -3.91 -18.01
CA ASN A 106 14.27 -3.84 -17.69
C ASN A 106 14.39 -3.44 -16.22
N LEU A 107 14.86 -4.36 -15.37
CA LEU A 107 14.86 -4.22 -13.91
C LEU A 107 16.28 -4.40 -13.36
N MET A 108 16.74 -3.40 -12.62
CA MET A 108 18.00 -3.42 -11.90
C MET A 108 17.74 -3.42 -10.40
N PHE A 109 18.10 -4.53 -9.76
CA PHE A 109 17.97 -4.74 -8.32
C PHE A 109 19.25 -4.34 -7.61
N ASN A 110 19.14 -3.27 -6.81
CA ASN A 110 20.25 -2.67 -6.08
C ASN A 110 20.04 -2.88 -4.57
N PRO A 111 20.98 -3.54 -3.88
CA PRO A 111 20.90 -3.71 -2.44
C PRO A 111 21.33 -2.41 -1.75
N LEU A 112 20.57 -2.00 -0.73
CA LEU A 112 20.89 -0.82 0.08
C LEU A 112 21.38 -1.27 1.45
N ALA A 113 22.41 -0.60 1.98
CA ALA A 113 23.05 -0.98 3.23
C ALA A 113 23.20 0.18 4.23
N ALA A 114 23.24 -0.16 5.51
CA ALA A 114 23.68 0.72 6.58
C ALA A 114 24.98 0.23 7.20
N GLU A 115 25.81 1.17 7.64
CA GLU A 115 26.94 0.92 8.53
C GLU A 115 26.51 1.04 10.00
N ILE A 116 26.75 0.00 10.78
CA ILE A 116 26.40 -0.04 12.20
C ILE A 116 27.67 -0.15 13.02
N LYS A 117 27.83 0.77 13.97
CA LYS A 117 28.90 0.70 14.97
C LYS A 117 28.47 -0.23 16.11
N THR A 118 29.26 -1.27 16.32
CA THR A 118 29.12 -2.21 17.44
C THR A 118 30.30 -2.07 18.39
N GLY A 119 30.22 -2.68 19.58
CA GLY A 119 31.36 -2.74 20.51
C GLY A 119 32.58 -3.51 19.96
N LEU A 120 32.43 -4.23 18.84
CA LEU A 120 33.45 -5.05 18.21
C LEU A 120 33.96 -4.48 16.87
N GLY A 121 33.43 -3.35 16.41
CA GLY A 121 33.77 -2.74 15.12
C GLY A 121 32.54 -2.29 14.33
N THR A 122 32.74 -1.89 13.09
CA THR A 122 31.66 -1.51 12.15
C THR A 122 31.23 -2.73 11.34
N VAL A 123 29.93 -2.94 11.20
CA VAL A 123 29.33 -3.99 10.35
C VAL A 123 28.44 -3.33 9.29
N THR A 124 28.46 -3.84 8.07
CA THR A 124 27.57 -3.41 6.97
C THR A 124 26.41 -4.36 6.83
N CYS A 125 25.19 -3.84 6.78
CA CYS A 125 23.97 -4.65 6.86
C CYS A 125 23.02 -4.24 5.73
N TYR A 126 22.64 -5.21 4.90
CA TYR A 126 21.90 -5.00 3.65
C TYR A 126 20.40 -5.28 3.84
N ASN A 127 19.71 -4.35 4.48
CA ASN A 127 18.29 -4.48 4.83
C ASN A 127 17.41 -3.45 4.12
N GLY A 128 17.91 -2.83 3.06
CA GLY A 128 17.09 -2.09 2.11
C GLY A 128 17.35 -2.60 0.69
N ALA A 129 16.49 -2.22 -0.23
CA ALA A 129 16.63 -2.53 -1.64
C ALA A 129 16.05 -1.40 -2.48
N GLU A 130 16.56 -1.26 -3.70
CA GLU A 130 16.02 -0.38 -4.73
C GLU A 130 15.84 -1.20 -6.01
N VAL A 131 14.76 -0.93 -6.73
CA VAL A 131 14.54 -1.44 -8.09
C VAL A 131 14.43 -0.25 -9.03
N THR A 132 15.34 -0.17 -9.98
CA THR A 132 15.35 0.86 -11.03
C THR A 132 15.18 0.24 -12.42
N GLY A 133 14.79 1.07 -13.38
CA GLY A 133 14.75 0.69 -14.79
C GLY A 133 13.53 1.26 -15.48
N GLN A 134 12.91 0.47 -16.36
CA GLN A 134 11.71 0.90 -17.07
C GLN A 134 10.89 -0.28 -17.58
N MET A 135 9.59 -0.06 -17.69
CA MET A 135 8.67 -0.86 -18.47
C MET A 135 8.46 -0.18 -19.83
N THR A 136 8.41 -0.94 -20.91
CA THR A 136 8.22 -0.42 -22.27
C THR A 136 7.17 -1.24 -23.00
N LEU A 137 6.10 -0.60 -23.45
CA LEU A 137 5.09 -1.19 -24.32
C LEU A 137 5.31 -0.69 -25.76
N SER A 138 5.65 -1.61 -26.66
CA SER A 138 5.92 -1.34 -28.06
C SER A 138 4.77 -1.84 -28.93
N LEU A 139 4.07 -0.91 -29.57
CA LEU A 139 2.98 -1.15 -30.50
C LEU A 139 3.49 -1.04 -31.96
N PRO A 140 2.95 -1.83 -32.90
CA PRO A 140 3.24 -1.66 -34.32
C PRO A 140 2.94 -0.24 -34.80
N ASP A 141 3.87 0.36 -35.56
CA ASP A 141 3.73 1.67 -36.20
C ASP A 141 3.43 2.85 -35.25
N GLN A 142 3.69 2.70 -33.94
CA GLN A 142 3.51 3.74 -32.93
C GLN A 142 4.81 3.94 -32.12
N PRO A 143 5.07 5.14 -31.58
CA PRO A 143 6.15 5.32 -30.63
C PRO A 143 5.91 4.47 -29.38
N PRO A 144 6.96 3.87 -28.78
CA PRO A 144 6.79 3.05 -27.59
C PRO A 144 6.36 3.89 -26.39
N ILE A 145 5.47 3.33 -25.57
CA ILE A 145 5.08 3.89 -24.28
C ILE A 145 6.11 3.41 -23.25
N VAL A 146 6.74 4.34 -22.53
CA VAL A 146 7.82 4.06 -21.59
C VAL A 146 7.44 4.55 -20.21
N GLU A 147 7.36 3.63 -19.25
CA GLU A 147 7.11 3.93 -17.84
C GLU A 147 8.39 3.71 -17.03
N PRO A 148 8.98 4.77 -16.46
CA PRO A 148 10.17 4.62 -15.62
C PRO A 148 9.82 3.88 -14.33
N ILE A 149 10.75 3.05 -13.86
CA ILE A 149 10.65 2.31 -12.62
C ILE A 149 11.71 2.87 -11.67
N GLN A 150 11.26 3.36 -10.52
CA GLN A 150 12.13 3.77 -9.43
C GLN A 150 11.42 3.53 -8.10
N ASN A 151 11.71 2.39 -7.48
CA ASN A 151 11.12 1.98 -6.21
C ASN A 151 12.21 1.76 -5.18
N VAL A 152 11.98 2.23 -3.96
CA VAL A 152 12.93 2.12 -2.85
C VAL A 152 12.24 1.52 -1.63
N ASN A 153 12.79 0.42 -1.11
CA ASN A 153 12.56 -0.07 0.24
C ASN A 153 13.76 0.41 1.08
N PRO A 154 13.59 1.49 1.84
CA PRO A 154 14.72 2.17 2.47
C PRO A 154 15.39 1.29 3.52
N VAL A 155 16.66 1.58 3.77
CA VAL A 155 17.42 0.95 4.84
C VAL A 155 16.84 1.36 6.20
N GLU A 156 16.57 0.37 7.04
CA GLU A 156 16.13 0.60 8.40
C GLU A 156 17.27 0.43 9.41
N THR A 157 17.18 1.06 10.58
CA THR A 157 18.28 1.07 11.57
C THR A 157 18.10 0.08 12.72
N MET A 158 17.02 -0.73 12.72
CA MET A 158 16.69 -1.66 13.79
C MET A 158 16.52 -3.09 13.27
N PHE A 159 17.33 -4.02 13.78
CA PHE A 159 17.33 -5.43 13.36
C PHE A 159 17.52 -6.33 14.60
N LEU A 160 16.66 -7.33 14.74
CA LEU A 160 16.66 -8.30 15.84
C LEU A 160 17.46 -9.57 15.52
N ILE A 161 17.63 -9.83 14.22
CA ILE A 161 18.35 -10.97 13.65
C ILE A 161 19.62 -10.37 13.02
N GLY A 162 20.72 -11.13 12.98
CA GLY A 162 22.03 -10.63 12.55
C GLY A 162 21.99 -9.87 11.21
N CYS A 163 23.04 -9.09 10.94
CA CYS A 163 23.10 -8.25 9.75
C CYS A 163 22.95 -9.05 8.45
N PRO A 164 21.91 -8.77 7.64
CA PRO A 164 21.74 -9.42 6.35
C PRO A 164 22.93 -9.12 5.44
N THR A 165 23.36 -10.16 4.73
CA THR A 165 24.32 -10.06 3.65
C THR A 165 23.66 -9.46 2.41
N ILE A 166 24.47 -9.04 1.45
CA ILE A 166 24.00 -8.49 0.16
C ILE A 166 23.09 -9.46 -0.62
N ALA A 167 23.28 -10.78 -0.46
CA ALA A 167 22.44 -11.81 -1.08
C ALA A 167 21.08 -11.98 -0.39
N GLU A 168 20.96 -11.50 0.85
CA GLU A 168 19.74 -11.53 1.67
C GLU A 168 18.98 -10.20 1.62
N ALA A 169 19.35 -9.27 0.72
CA ALA A 169 18.65 -8.01 0.55
C ALA A 169 17.15 -8.25 0.24
N PRO A 170 16.24 -7.40 0.74
CA PRO A 170 14.80 -7.66 0.75
C PRO A 170 14.11 -7.41 -0.62
N TYR A 171 14.63 -7.99 -1.70
CA TYR A 171 14.06 -7.82 -3.05
C TYR A 171 12.62 -8.32 -3.15
N ALA A 172 12.27 -9.37 -2.39
CA ALA A 172 10.92 -9.93 -2.29
C ALA A 172 9.87 -8.88 -1.86
N GLU A 173 10.27 -7.88 -1.09
CA GLU A 173 9.37 -6.85 -0.56
C GLU A 173 9.11 -5.70 -1.53
N ILE A 174 9.98 -5.52 -2.54
CA ILE A 174 9.97 -4.32 -3.40
C ILE A 174 9.59 -4.60 -4.86
N TRP A 175 9.90 -5.80 -5.35
CA TRP A 175 9.64 -6.14 -6.75
C TRP A 175 8.16 -6.06 -7.15
N PRO A 176 7.15 -6.40 -6.30
CA PRO A 176 5.75 -6.34 -6.73
C PRO A 176 5.35 -4.93 -7.15
N ARG A 177 5.83 -3.91 -6.45
CA ARG A 177 5.52 -2.51 -6.79
C ARG A 177 6.15 -2.12 -8.12
N ALA A 178 7.38 -2.60 -8.36
CA ALA A 178 8.13 -2.29 -9.58
C ALA A 178 7.44 -2.84 -10.83
N VAL A 179 6.59 -3.84 -10.66
CA VAL A 179 5.84 -4.48 -11.74
C VAL A 179 4.41 -3.95 -11.82
N LEU A 180 3.67 -3.95 -10.71
CA LEU A 180 2.25 -3.59 -10.69
C LEU A 180 2.00 -2.11 -10.96
N GLU A 181 2.84 -1.22 -10.43
CA GLU A 181 2.64 0.23 -10.58
C GLU A 181 2.67 0.69 -12.05
N PRO A 182 3.71 0.36 -12.85
CA PRO A 182 3.72 0.77 -14.26
C PRO A 182 2.64 0.08 -15.09
N LEU A 183 2.25 -1.17 -14.77
CA LEU A 183 1.13 -1.85 -15.44
C LEU A 183 -0.20 -1.08 -15.26
N VAL A 184 -0.48 -0.62 -14.05
CA VAL A 184 -1.70 0.13 -13.72
C VAL A 184 -1.71 1.50 -14.41
N LYS A 185 -0.55 2.14 -14.59
CA LYS A 185 -0.44 3.40 -15.34
C LYS A 185 -0.81 3.25 -16.81
N ILE A 186 -0.63 2.07 -17.39
CA ILE A 186 -1.00 1.78 -18.78
C ILE A 186 -2.45 1.31 -18.89
N TRP A 187 -2.84 0.20 -18.26
CA TRP A 187 -4.14 -0.42 -18.52
C TRP A 187 -5.28 0.20 -17.70
N ASP A 188 -5.37 -0.07 -16.39
CA ASP A 188 -6.38 0.51 -15.49
C ASP A 188 -6.15 0.03 -14.04
N HIS A 189 -6.72 0.74 -13.05
CA HIS A 189 -6.85 0.32 -11.65
C HIS A 189 -7.69 -0.93 -11.46
N ALA A 190 -8.51 -1.32 -12.44
CA ALA A 190 -9.21 -2.61 -12.43
C ALA A 190 -8.24 -3.79 -12.25
N LEU A 191 -6.98 -3.67 -12.69
CA LEU A 191 -5.92 -4.65 -12.41
C LEU A 191 -5.66 -4.83 -10.91
N LEU A 192 -5.73 -3.75 -10.13
CA LEU A 192 -5.49 -3.80 -8.69
C LEU A 192 -6.59 -4.57 -7.96
N LEU A 193 -7.86 -4.43 -8.37
CA LEU A 193 -8.98 -5.19 -7.78
C LEU A 193 -8.85 -6.69 -7.96
N LYS A 194 -8.08 -7.14 -8.95
CA LYS A 194 -7.75 -8.55 -9.14
C LYS A 194 -6.47 -8.95 -8.44
N ALA A 195 -5.47 -8.07 -8.42
CA ALA A 195 -4.25 -8.31 -7.67
C ALA A 195 -4.49 -8.39 -6.14
N ILE A 196 -5.55 -7.78 -5.59
CA ILE A 196 -5.98 -8.00 -4.20
C ILE A 196 -6.57 -9.39 -3.94
N GLU A 197 -6.84 -10.19 -4.97
CA GLU A 197 -7.31 -11.58 -4.87
C GLU A 197 -6.20 -12.60 -5.15
N ASP A 198 -4.98 -12.12 -5.40
CA ASP A 198 -3.84 -12.93 -5.80
C ASP A 198 -3.47 -13.96 -4.70
N GLU A 199 -2.99 -15.14 -5.10
CA GLU A 199 -2.60 -16.19 -4.15
C GLU A 199 -1.42 -15.77 -3.25
N ASP A 200 -0.53 -14.92 -3.77
CA ASP A 200 0.65 -14.43 -3.08
C ASP A 200 0.29 -13.19 -2.23
N PRO A 201 0.43 -13.26 -0.88
CA PRO A 201 0.18 -12.13 0.00
C PRO A 201 1.02 -10.88 -0.33
N ALA A 202 2.23 -11.03 -0.89
CA ALA A 202 3.06 -9.90 -1.29
C ALA A 202 2.42 -9.11 -2.44
N ILE A 203 1.79 -9.81 -3.40
CA ILE A 203 1.06 -9.19 -4.51
C ILE A 203 -0.21 -8.51 -3.98
N ARG A 204 -0.98 -9.18 -3.11
CA ARG A 204 -2.18 -8.60 -2.50
C ARG A 204 -1.85 -7.33 -1.71
N LYS A 205 -0.82 -7.40 -0.85
CA LYS A 205 -0.34 -6.27 -0.04
C LYS A 205 0.03 -5.09 -0.93
N GLN A 206 0.77 -5.35 -2.01
CA GLN A 206 1.16 -4.28 -2.91
C GLN A 206 -0.01 -3.69 -3.69
N ALA A 207 -0.98 -4.50 -4.10
CA ALA A 207 -2.18 -4.03 -4.77
C ALA A 207 -3.00 -3.10 -3.86
N VAL A 208 -3.16 -3.48 -2.58
CA VAL A 208 -3.80 -2.64 -1.55
C VAL A 208 -3.02 -1.35 -1.34
N SER A 209 -1.69 -1.42 -1.23
CA SER A 209 -0.85 -0.22 -1.10
C SER A 209 -1.00 0.72 -2.31
N LEU A 210 -1.06 0.20 -3.53
CA LEU A 210 -1.28 1.02 -4.72
C LEU A 210 -2.68 1.66 -4.71
N LEU A 211 -3.73 0.92 -4.33
CA LEU A 211 -5.08 1.49 -4.18
C LEU A 211 -5.13 2.59 -3.11
N ALA A 212 -4.34 2.45 -2.04
CA ALA A 212 -4.25 3.42 -0.95
C ALA A 212 -3.50 4.70 -1.36
N ASP A 213 -2.38 4.55 -2.07
CA ASP A 213 -1.48 5.67 -2.44
C ASP A 213 -1.94 6.44 -3.68
N HIS A 214 -2.79 5.84 -4.53
CA HIS A 214 -3.12 6.42 -5.83
C HIS A 214 -3.94 7.72 -5.71
N GLN A 215 -3.54 8.73 -6.49
CA GLN A 215 -4.23 10.02 -6.58
C GLN A 215 -4.39 10.46 -8.04
N PRO A 216 -5.60 10.87 -8.49
CA PRO A 216 -6.85 10.87 -7.71
C PRO A 216 -7.29 9.44 -7.34
N GLU A 217 -8.04 9.30 -6.24
CA GLU A 217 -8.52 8.01 -5.78
C GLU A 217 -9.39 7.34 -6.87
N PRO A 218 -9.07 6.10 -7.30
CA PRO A 218 -9.88 5.43 -8.31
C PRO A 218 -11.26 5.08 -7.72
N PRO A 219 -12.34 5.11 -8.52
CA PRO A 219 -13.70 4.88 -8.03
C PRO A 219 -13.88 3.57 -7.25
N GLU A 220 -13.11 2.54 -7.60
CA GLU A 220 -13.18 1.21 -7.02
C GLU A 220 -12.25 1.02 -5.81
N ALA A 221 -11.47 2.04 -5.42
CA ALA A 221 -10.50 1.93 -4.34
C ALA A 221 -11.16 1.52 -3.02
N VAL A 222 -12.25 2.19 -2.64
CA VAL A 222 -12.96 1.89 -1.38
C VAL A 222 -13.46 0.45 -1.36
N GLU A 223 -14.04 -0.05 -2.46
CA GLU A 223 -14.50 -1.44 -2.54
C GLU A 223 -13.33 -2.43 -2.40
N GLY A 224 -12.23 -2.19 -3.11
CA GLY A 224 -11.03 -3.02 -3.01
C GLY A 224 -10.43 -3.03 -1.61
N LEU A 225 -10.34 -1.89 -0.95
CA LEU A 225 -9.85 -1.77 0.43
C LEU A 225 -10.78 -2.46 1.44
N LEU A 226 -12.11 -2.34 1.28
CA LEU A 226 -13.07 -3.04 2.14
C LEU A 226 -12.96 -4.56 1.99
N LYS A 227 -12.69 -5.06 0.78
CA LYS A 227 -12.41 -6.47 0.56
C LYS A 227 -11.13 -6.92 1.27
N ALA A 228 -10.07 -6.12 1.21
CA ALA A 228 -8.80 -6.39 1.87
C ALA A 228 -8.88 -6.41 3.41
N LEU A 229 -9.88 -5.78 4.05
CA LEU A 229 -10.14 -5.95 5.49
C LEU A 229 -10.55 -7.38 5.90
N GLN A 230 -10.85 -8.25 4.93
CA GLN A 230 -11.19 -9.65 5.18
C GLN A 230 -10.03 -10.60 4.90
N ASP A 231 -8.88 -10.08 4.46
CA ASP A 231 -7.72 -10.91 4.12
C ASP A 231 -7.22 -11.70 5.33
N GLN A 232 -6.68 -12.89 5.11
CA GLN A 232 -6.11 -13.70 6.18
C GLN A 232 -4.76 -13.17 6.63
N ASP A 233 -4.03 -12.51 5.74
CA ASP A 233 -2.75 -11.89 6.01
C ASP A 233 -2.94 -10.58 6.80
N ALA A 234 -2.24 -10.45 7.92
CA ALA A 234 -2.36 -9.31 8.82
C ALA A 234 -1.79 -8.02 8.22
N ASP A 235 -0.79 -8.10 7.33
CA ASP A 235 -0.23 -6.93 6.67
C ASP A 235 -1.24 -6.40 5.64
N VAL A 236 -1.84 -7.28 4.82
CA VAL A 236 -2.89 -6.87 3.87
C VAL A 236 -4.04 -6.15 4.60
N PHE A 237 -4.48 -6.69 5.74
CA PHE A 237 -5.46 -6.03 6.61
C PHE A 237 -4.99 -4.66 7.09
N LEU A 238 -3.75 -4.56 7.59
CA LEU A 238 -3.17 -3.33 8.13
C LEU A 238 -3.15 -2.19 7.09
N TYR A 239 -2.70 -2.46 5.86
CA TYR A 239 -2.67 -1.45 4.79
C TYR A 239 -4.09 -0.97 4.47
N ALA A 240 -5.06 -1.89 4.37
CA ALA A 240 -6.45 -1.55 4.09
C ALA A 240 -7.09 -0.73 5.22
N ALA A 241 -6.91 -1.14 6.47
CA ALA A 241 -7.45 -0.47 7.65
C ALA A 241 -6.89 0.95 7.80
N THR A 242 -5.60 1.12 7.55
CA THR A 242 -4.93 2.43 7.58
C THR A 242 -5.49 3.36 6.52
N ALA A 243 -5.59 2.89 5.26
CA ALA A 243 -6.10 3.70 4.16
C ALA A 243 -7.55 4.15 4.38
N LEU A 244 -8.43 3.22 4.78
CA LEU A 244 -9.84 3.51 5.04
C LEU A 244 -10.02 4.45 6.25
N GLY A 245 -9.22 4.27 7.30
CA GLY A 245 -9.21 5.16 8.47
C GLY A 245 -8.83 6.59 8.12
N GLN A 246 -7.75 6.76 7.34
CA GLN A 246 -7.28 8.08 6.88
C GLN A 246 -8.29 8.77 5.96
N ARG A 247 -8.95 7.99 5.09
CA ARG A 247 -10.02 8.46 4.19
C ARG A 247 -11.36 8.71 4.88
N LYS A 248 -11.47 8.38 6.18
CA LYS A 248 -12.72 8.50 6.96
C LYS A 248 -13.87 7.65 6.41
N GLU A 249 -13.54 6.50 5.82
CA GLU A 249 -14.51 5.59 5.18
C GLU A 249 -15.28 4.76 6.22
N THR A 250 -16.41 5.29 6.68
CA THR A 250 -17.25 4.66 7.73
C THR A 250 -17.80 3.29 7.35
N ALA A 251 -17.84 2.93 6.06
CA ALA A 251 -18.18 1.59 5.60
C ALA A 251 -17.24 0.49 6.17
N ALA A 252 -16.04 0.87 6.64
CA ALA A 252 -15.08 -0.04 7.27
C ALA A 252 -15.50 -0.47 8.69
N VAL A 253 -16.34 0.29 9.39
CA VAL A 253 -16.64 0.09 10.82
C VAL A 253 -17.07 -1.34 11.17
N PRO A 254 -18.00 -2.00 10.44
CA PRO A 254 -18.39 -3.38 10.77
C PRO A 254 -17.25 -4.40 10.69
N PHE A 255 -16.33 -4.21 9.74
CA PHE A 255 -15.15 -5.06 9.57
C PHE A 255 -14.15 -4.83 10.71
N LEU A 256 -13.91 -3.56 11.07
CA LEU A 256 -13.00 -3.20 12.15
C LEU A 256 -13.52 -3.67 13.51
N ILE A 257 -14.84 -3.59 13.78
CA ILE A 257 -15.46 -4.16 14.99
C ILE A 257 -15.22 -5.67 15.09
N THR A 258 -15.32 -6.38 13.97
CA THR A 258 -15.03 -7.82 13.92
C THR A 258 -13.55 -8.09 14.23
N ALA A 259 -12.65 -7.27 13.67
CA ALA A 259 -11.21 -7.39 13.86
C ALA A 259 -10.73 -7.09 15.29
N LEU A 260 -11.48 -6.34 16.11
CA LEU A 260 -11.17 -6.14 17.54
C LEU A 260 -11.06 -7.46 18.33
N LYS A 261 -11.72 -8.51 17.86
CA LYS A 261 -11.72 -9.85 18.49
C LYS A 261 -10.55 -10.73 18.07
N ASN A 262 -9.80 -10.34 17.04
CA ASN A 262 -8.66 -11.10 16.52
C ASN A 262 -7.35 -10.51 17.07
N GLU A 263 -6.54 -11.32 17.75
CA GLU A 263 -5.31 -10.85 18.42
C GLU A 263 -4.32 -10.14 17.48
N GLU A 264 -4.12 -10.68 16.28
CA GLU A 264 -3.18 -10.15 15.29
C GLU A 264 -3.66 -8.83 14.66
N LYS A 265 -4.98 -8.68 14.49
CA LYS A 265 -5.59 -7.52 13.82
C LYS A 265 -6.11 -6.43 14.77
N ARG A 266 -6.31 -6.78 16.05
CA ARG A 266 -6.97 -5.91 17.05
C ARG A 266 -6.31 -4.54 17.13
N PHE A 267 -4.99 -4.49 17.21
CA PHE A 267 -4.27 -3.22 17.32
C PHE A 267 -4.56 -2.30 16.12
N TYR A 268 -4.43 -2.82 14.90
CA TYR A 268 -4.68 -2.06 13.68
C TYR A 268 -6.14 -1.63 13.56
N ALA A 269 -7.07 -2.47 14.02
CA ALA A 269 -8.49 -2.11 14.09
C ALA A 269 -8.75 -0.95 15.05
N ILE A 270 -8.12 -0.95 16.23
CA ILE A 270 -8.22 0.16 17.20
C ILE A 270 -7.74 1.48 16.56
N ILE A 271 -6.57 1.46 15.92
CA ILE A 271 -6.00 2.65 15.28
C ILE A 271 -6.89 3.16 14.14
N ALA A 272 -7.36 2.27 13.26
CA ALA A 272 -8.25 2.67 12.17
C ALA A 272 -9.58 3.25 12.67
N LEU A 273 -10.17 2.68 13.73
CA LEU A 273 -11.37 3.23 14.36
C LEU A 273 -11.13 4.63 14.96
N ARG A 274 -9.95 4.86 15.55
CA ARG A 274 -9.55 6.19 16.03
C ARG A 274 -9.44 7.17 14.88
N ASP A 275 -8.83 6.76 13.78
CA ASP A 275 -8.69 7.58 12.60
C ASP A 275 -10.04 7.88 11.96
N LEU A 276 -11.02 6.97 11.95
CA LEU A 276 -12.39 7.27 11.51
C LEU A 276 -13.07 8.35 12.40
N GLY A 277 -12.68 8.47 13.66
CA GLY A 277 -13.20 9.46 14.60
C GLY A 277 -14.68 9.24 14.94
N PRO A 278 -15.50 10.30 15.13
CA PRO A 278 -16.90 10.16 15.52
C PRO A 278 -17.76 9.30 14.58
N GLY A 279 -17.36 9.10 13.33
CA GLY A 279 -18.03 8.18 12.39
C GLY A 279 -17.95 6.70 12.79
N ALA A 280 -17.09 6.35 13.75
CA ALA A 280 -16.94 5.01 14.31
C ALA A 280 -17.71 4.77 15.61
N ILE A 281 -18.75 5.58 15.91
CA ILE A 281 -19.52 5.49 17.16
C ILE A 281 -20.08 4.08 17.45
N ASP A 282 -20.43 3.33 16.41
CA ASP A 282 -20.95 1.96 16.54
C ASP A 282 -19.90 0.97 17.08
N ALA A 283 -18.61 1.35 17.09
CA ALA A 283 -17.53 0.53 17.64
C ALA A 283 -17.35 0.65 19.15
N VAL A 284 -18.03 1.60 19.83
CA VAL A 284 -17.93 1.80 21.29
C VAL A 284 -18.12 0.50 22.08
N PRO A 285 -19.15 -0.34 21.83
CA PRO A 285 -19.30 -1.61 22.55
C PRO A 285 -18.12 -2.56 22.37
N GLY A 286 -17.53 -2.60 21.17
CA GLY A 286 -16.38 -3.45 20.87
C GLY A 286 -15.12 -2.97 21.59
N LEU A 287 -14.88 -1.66 21.62
CA LEU A 287 -13.74 -1.07 22.33
C LEU A 287 -13.85 -1.23 23.85
N ILE A 288 -15.06 -1.13 24.41
CA ILE A 288 -15.32 -1.47 25.82
C ILE A 288 -14.93 -2.93 26.10
N GLN A 289 -15.30 -3.87 25.23
CA GLN A 289 -14.90 -5.29 25.40
C GLN A 289 -13.37 -5.47 25.42
N VAL A 290 -12.63 -4.67 24.65
CA VAL A 290 -11.15 -4.69 24.68
C VAL A 290 -10.61 -4.25 26.05
N LEU A 291 -11.22 -3.26 26.71
CA LEU A 291 -10.81 -2.85 28.06
C LEU A 291 -11.08 -3.94 29.11
N GLU A 292 -12.19 -4.67 28.95
CA GLU A 292 -12.62 -5.73 29.88
C GLU A 292 -11.80 -7.01 29.78
N ASP A 293 -11.31 -7.35 28.59
CA ASP A 293 -10.62 -8.61 28.36
C ASP A 293 -9.27 -8.62 29.08
N GLU A 294 -9.11 -9.50 30.06
CA GLU A 294 -7.87 -9.69 30.83
C GLU A 294 -6.71 -10.21 29.98
N GLY A 295 -6.99 -10.85 28.84
CA GLY A 295 -5.99 -11.31 27.88
C GLY A 295 -5.44 -10.22 26.96
N VAL A 296 -6.06 -9.04 26.94
CA VAL A 296 -5.56 -7.87 26.20
C VAL A 296 -4.45 -7.21 27.00
N ILE A 297 -3.29 -7.03 26.36
CA ILE A 297 -2.13 -6.36 26.94
C ILE A 297 -2.38 -4.86 27.18
N ASP A 298 -1.86 -4.32 28.29
CA ASP A 298 -2.16 -2.95 28.79
C ASP A 298 -2.00 -1.84 27.76
N TRP A 299 -1.01 -1.92 26.87
CA TRP A 299 -0.80 -0.87 25.88
C TRP A 299 -1.90 -0.86 24.82
N GLN A 300 -2.50 -2.01 24.47
CA GLN A 300 -3.68 -2.06 23.60
C GLN A 300 -4.92 -1.50 24.31
N LYS A 301 -5.04 -1.69 25.64
CA LYS A 301 -6.12 -1.10 26.43
C LYS A 301 -6.04 0.43 26.44
N ARG A 302 -4.84 0.99 26.61
CA ARG A 302 -4.60 2.44 26.46
C ARG A 302 -5.02 2.97 25.09
N GLU A 303 -4.61 2.30 24.01
CA GLU A 303 -5.03 2.71 22.66
C GLU A 303 -6.56 2.62 22.48
N ALA A 304 -7.21 1.60 23.04
CA ALA A 304 -8.68 1.48 23.00
C ALA A 304 -9.38 2.61 23.78
N GLN A 305 -8.85 2.99 24.94
CA GLN A 305 -9.33 4.13 25.73
C GLN A 305 -9.15 5.47 25.00
N ASP A 306 -7.99 5.69 24.38
CA ASP A 306 -7.76 6.89 23.57
C ASP A 306 -8.68 6.93 22.36
N THR A 307 -8.93 5.77 21.75
CA THR A 307 -9.89 5.63 20.65
C THR A 307 -11.31 5.97 21.09
N LEU A 308 -11.77 5.44 22.24
CA LEU A 308 -13.06 5.79 22.83
C LEU A 308 -13.18 7.30 23.06
N LYS A 309 -12.12 7.94 23.53
CA LYS A 309 -12.09 9.39 23.72
C LYS A 309 -12.23 10.17 22.42
N VAL A 310 -11.53 9.76 21.37
CA VAL A 310 -11.62 10.40 20.05
C VAL A 310 -13.02 10.22 19.44
N ILE A 311 -13.60 9.04 19.55
CA ILE A 311 -14.91 8.71 18.98
C ILE A 311 -16.05 9.44 19.73
N THR A 312 -15.98 9.53 21.06
CA THR A 312 -17.09 9.99 21.91
C THR A 312 -16.94 11.41 22.43
N GLY A 313 -15.72 11.96 22.42
CA GLY A 313 -15.37 13.21 23.09
C GLY A 313 -15.34 13.11 24.63
N GLN A 314 -15.45 11.92 25.22
CA GLN A 314 -15.43 11.69 26.66
C GLN A 314 -14.10 11.11 27.13
N ASP A 315 -13.73 11.37 28.38
CA ASP A 315 -12.53 10.79 29.00
C ASP A 315 -12.91 10.15 30.33
N LEU A 316 -13.12 8.84 30.31
CA LEU A 316 -13.48 8.03 31.48
C LEU A 316 -12.34 7.11 31.93
N GLY A 317 -11.13 7.32 31.39
CA GLY A 317 -9.97 6.47 31.64
C GLY A 317 -10.16 5.02 31.15
N GLU A 318 -9.36 4.11 31.69
CA GLU A 318 -9.39 2.68 31.34
C GLU A 318 -10.48 1.89 32.09
N ASP A 319 -11.42 2.54 32.79
CA ASP A 319 -12.49 1.86 33.53
C ASP A 319 -13.63 1.41 32.60
N PRO A 320 -13.75 0.10 32.29
CA PRO A 320 -14.80 -0.38 31.41
C PRO A 320 -16.21 -0.21 31.98
N ILE A 321 -16.37 -0.17 33.31
CA ILE A 321 -17.68 -0.01 33.96
C ILE A 321 -18.20 1.40 33.70
N ALA A 322 -17.35 2.41 33.90
CA ALA A 322 -17.69 3.80 33.61
C ALA A 322 -18.12 4.00 32.14
N TRP A 323 -17.38 3.40 31.20
CA TRP A 323 -17.73 3.44 29.78
C TRP A 323 -19.06 2.75 29.46
N LYS A 324 -19.34 1.58 30.07
CA LYS A 324 -20.62 0.88 29.91
C LYS A 324 -21.80 1.70 30.40
N GLU A 325 -21.69 2.26 31.61
CA GLU A 325 -22.74 3.09 32.19
C GLU A 325 -22.99 4.36 31.37
N TRP A 326 -21.93 4.96 30.82
CA TRP A 326 -22.06 6.10 29.94
C TRP A 326 -22.76 5.74 28.63
N TRP A 327 -22.36 4.64 27.98
CA TRP A 327 -22.92 4.20 26.70
C TRP A 327 -24.40 3.82 26.81
N GLN A 328 -24.79 3.14 27.89
CA GLN A 328 -26.20 2.80 28.16
C GLN A 328 -27.11 4.03 28.26
N LYS A 329 -26.59 5.19 28.68
CA LYS A 329 -27.35 6.44 28.76
C LYS A 329 -27.54 7.13 27.41
N GLN A 330 -26.83 6.71 26.36
CA GLN A 330 -26.92 7.30 25.01
C GLN A 330 -27.93 6.58 24.10
N GLN A 331 -28.45 5.43 24.51
CA GLN A 331 -29.44 4.62 23.77
C GLN A 331 -30.87 4.97 24.16
#